data_AF-A0A2U2PJ18-F1
#
_entry.id   AF-A0A2U2PJ18-F1
#
_cell.length_a   1.000
_cell.length_b   1.000
_cell.length_c   1.000
_cell.angle_alpha   90.00
_cell.angle_beta   90.00
_cell.angle_gamma   90.00
#
_symmetry.space_group_name_H-M   'P 1'
#
loop_
_entity.id
_entity.type
_entity.pdbx_description
1 polymer ?
#
loop_
_entity_poly.entity_id
_entity_poly.type
_entity_poly.pdbx_seq_one_letter_code
_entity_poly.pdbx_strand_id
1 'polypeptide(L)'
;MKRTILSLMLVMVSFYVSALDGEFALKGSNLIPYVWKISRDANLQLSQADFDIHKWPSINLGVSWERQGYFSADKELVLATYFEVPKTGADRGRSPFQLAVNLQCKVLEIYLNGNKIGENLQFQPRPNVISVPGNQLLFDKRNLIVLKITNVKWTGGVCKNSFRLTHPDFASSDSISLKTAMPANTYYEKDNLDFSVLYKFNGRMPVKLKMTVISDFRDTVATRNFGLIKEDRTFTVSLKRKLFKPGFYHIIVYTEGPFYEQRDMWIAIEPERISCSEDGAPDLKTWWDKTKLEMDSIDFKTEMTKLTDLGNSSKDVYKVEFTSLENIRITGFMFVPKKEGRFPAILHVPGYGQAYTSGSFSTNKEDVIDFAVAIRGQSPSNKVINPGFGLVGLAAYKIDNPRNYIYRGAYMDCLRALDILRSFSKTDSSRVAVMGGSQGGGLSLATAALAGNKIKACVTLCPFLCDLAHHGMVREVWQREKFYFSEAYKCKMETIDSTLRYVDVKNMASWITAKVFFASALFDDDCPSHVGFAAFNKINSEKRYKIYPNDGHMVLADEANVDGNHFLKEVLEY
;
A
#
# COMPACT_ATOMS: atom_id res chain seq x y z
N MET A 1 9.79 -14.47 33.90
CA MET A 1 9.88 -15.38 32.74
C MET A 1 8.61 -15.22 31.88
N LYS A 2 8.58 -14.18 31.03
CA LYS A 2 7.50 -13.81 30.07
C LYS A 2 7.87 -12.46 29.41
N ARG A 3 8.99 -12.41 28.68
CA ARG A 3 9.47 -11.20 27.96
C ARG A 3 10.44 -11.58 26.82
N THR A 4 9.99 -12.33 25.81
CA THR A 4 10.81 -12.57 24.60
C THR A 4 10.01 -13.08 23.40
N ILE A 5 8.96 -12.38 22.94
CA ILE A 5 8.23 -12.81 21.71
C ILE A 5 8.01 -11.67 20.69
N LEU A 6 8.10 -10.39 21.06
CA LEU A 6 7.73 -9.31 20.12
C LEU A 6 8.83 -8.87 19.13
N SER A 7 10.10 -9.24 19.33
CA SER A 7 11.21 -8.79 18.46
C SER A 7 11.61 -9.79 17.36
N LEU A 8 10.97 -10.97 17.29
CA LEU A 8 11.23 -11.95 16.22
C LEU A 8 10.29 -11.83 15.00
N MET A 9 9.22 -11.05 15.07
CA MET A 9 8.25 -10.94 13.97
C MET A 9 8.72 -10.05 12.81
N LEU A 10 9.69 -9.14 13.01
CA LEU A 10 10.18 -8.29 11.90
C LEU A 10 11.28 -8.96 11.06
N VAL A 11 12.13 -9.79 11.67
CA VAL A 11 13.25 -10.45 10.94
C VAL A 11 12.79 -11.74 10.24
N MET A 12 11.65 -12.32 10.63
CA MET A 12 11.10 -13.50 9.94
C MET A 12 10.37 -13.18 8.64
N VAL A 13 10.02 -11.93 8.32
CA VAL A 13 9.30 -11.62 7.07
C VAL A 13 10.23 -11.70 5.85
N SER A 14 11.48 -11.24 5.97
CA SER A 14 12.42 -11.18 4.85
C SER A 14 13.03 -12.56 4.49
N PHE A 15 13.11 -13.50 5.44
CA PHE A 15 13.49 -14.90 5.16
C PHE A 15 12.32 -15.78 4.66
N TYR A 16 11.07 -15.32 4.79
CA TYR A 16 9.90 -16.06 4.31
C TYR A 16 9.67 -15.90 2.80
N VAL A 17 10.29 -14.91 2.16
CA VAL A 17 10.17 -14.68 0.71
C VAL A 17 10.90 -15.76 -0.09
N SER A 18 11.97 -16.35 0.43
CA SER A 18 12.76 -17.38 -0.27
C SER A 18 12.46 -18.82 0.16
N ALA A 19 11.68 -19.04 1.23
CA ALA A 19 11.43 -20.37 1.80
C ALA A 19 10.02 -20.93 1.52
N LEU A 20 9.12 -20.15 0.91
CA LEU A 20 7.79 -20.60 0.51
C LEU A 20 7.71 -21.20 -0.91
N ASP A 21 8.82 -21.20 -1.65
CA ASP A 21 8.93 -21.88 -2.96
C ASP A 21 9.14 -23.41 -2.84
N GLY A 22 8.97 -23.96 -1.64
CA GLY A 22 8.83 -25.40 -1.43
C GLY A 22 7.48 -25.89 -1.94
N GLU A 23 7.41 -26.17 -3.24
CA GLU A 23 6.30 -26.71 -4.02
C GLU A 23 5.32 -27.60 -3.23
N PHE A 24 4.18 -27.02 -2.83
CA PHE A 24 2.93 -27.77 -2.89
C PHE A 24 2.47 -27.73 -4.35
N ALA A 25 3.11 -28.53 -5.21
CA ALA A 25 2.78 -28.58 -6.63
C ALA A 25 1.42 -29.28 -6.82
N LEU A 26 0.34 -28.50 -6.81
CA LEU A 26 -0.94 -28.96 -7.33
C LEU A 26 -0.72 -29.40 -8.78
N LYS A 27 -0.94 -30.68 -9.06
CA LYS A 27 -0.81 -31.23 -10.40
C LYS A 27 -2.04 -30.82 -11.22
N GLY A 28 -1.85 -30.02 -12.26
CA GLY A 28 -2.95 -29.56 -13.11
C GLY A 28 -2.91 -28.07 -13.41
N SER A 29 -3.32 -27.71 -14.62
CA SER A 29 -3.68 -26.34 -14.98
C SER A 29 -4.94 -25.92 -14.24
N ASN A 30 -5.09 -24.63 -13.95
CA ASN A 30 -6.28 -24.11 -13.28
C ASN A 30 -7.47 -24.02 -14.25
N LEU A 31 -8.61 -24.57 -13.86
CA LEU A 31 -9.86 -24.61 -14.64
C LEU A 31 -10.86 -23.49 -14.30
N ILE A 32 -10.56 -22.65 -13.30
CA ILE A 32 -11.47 -21.59 -12.84
C ILE A 32 -10.91 -20.20 -13.19
N PRO A 33 -11.73 -19.29 -13.75
CA PRO A 33 -11.29 -17.95 -14.14
C PRO A 33 -10.85 -17.09 -12.95
N TYR A 34 -10.02 -16.08 -13.23
CA TYR A 34 -9.66 -15.03 -12.27
C TYR A 34 -10.74 -13.95 -12.15
N VAL A 35 -11.55 -13.74 -13.19
CA VAL A 35 -12.64 -12.76 -13.18
C VAL A 35 -13.93 -13.42 -12.67
N TRP A 36 -14.46 -12.82 -11.61
CA TRP A 36 -15.62 -13.25 -10.85
C TRP A 36 -16.65 -12.12 -10.79
N LYS A 37 -17.80 -12.44 -10.21
CA LYS A 37 -18.88 -11.53 -9.88
C LYS A 37 -18.97 -11.39 -8.37
N ILE A 38 -19.33 -10.20 -7.88
CA ILE A 38 -19.39 -9.92 -6.46
C ILE A 38 -20.68 -9.17 -6.06
N SER A 39 -21.28 -9.59 -4.96
CA SER A 39 -22.46 -8.95 -4.37
C SER A 39 -22.23 -8.62 -2.89
N ARG A 40 -22.81 -7.51 -2.44
CA ARG A 40 -22.92 -7.14 -1.01
C ARG A 40 -24.20 -7.67 -0.35
N ASP A 41 -25.04 -8.37 -1.11
CA ASP A 41 -26.24 -9.00 -0.56
C ASP A 41 -25.87 -10.28 0.20
N ALA A 42 -25.81 -10.16 1.52
CA ALA A 42 -25.49 -11.25 2.43
C ALA A 42 -26.61 -12.29 2.59
N ASN A 43 -27.83 -11.99 2.12
CA ASN A 43 -29.02 -12.82 2.30
C ASN A 43 -29.25 -13.83 1.17
N LEU A 44 -28.38 -13.84 0.16
CA LEU A 44 -28.48 -14.76 -0.97
C LEU A 44 -28.39 -16.23 -0.51
N GLN A 45 -29.38 -17.03 -0.94
CA GLN A 45 -29.46 -18.46 -0.64
C GLN A 45 -28.60 -19.25 -1.63
N LEU A 46 -27.34 -19.51 -1.26
CA LEU A 46 -26.29 -20.04 -2.14
C LEU A 46 -26.61 -21.41 -2.77
N SER A 47 -27.55 -22.16 -2.19
CA SER A 47 -28.04 -23.44 -2.71
C SER A 47 -28.93 -23.34 -3.94
N GLN A 48 -29.53 -22.17 -4.23
CA GLN A 48 -30.48 -22.02 -5.35
C GLN A 48 -29.83 -22.16 -6.74
N ALA A 49 -28.53 -21.84 -6.86
CA ALA A 49 -27.70 -22.03 -8.06
C ALA A 49 -28.23 -21.40 -9.38
N ASP A 50 -29.21 -20.51 -9.31
CA ASP A 50 -29.87 -19.86 -10.45
C ASP A 50 -29.68 -18.33 -10.47
N PHE A 51 -28.67 -17.84 -9.74
CA PHE A 51 -28.37 -16.41 -9.68
C PHE A 51 -28.10 -15.80 -11.07
N ASP A 52 -28.77 -14.69 -11.36
CA ASP A 52 -28.42 -13.82 -12.47
C ASP A 52 -27.19 -12.96 -12.10
N ILE A 53 -26.03 -13.60 -12.02
CA ILE A 53 -24.77 -12.94 -11.64
C ILE A 53 -24.26 -11.95 -12.71
N HIS A 54 -24.87 -11.92 -13.89
CA HIS A 54 -24.49 -10.98 -14.95
C HIS A 54 -24.74 -9.51 -14.55
N LYS A 55 -25.71 -9.28 -13.67
CA LYS A 55 -26.03 -7.95 -13.11
C LYS A 55 -25.07 -7.50 -12.01
N TRP A 56 -24.26 -8.42 -11.47
CA TRP A 56 -23.32 -8.09 -10.41
C TRP A 56 -22.07 -7.41 -10.98
N PRO A 57 -21.44 -6.50 -10.21
CA PRO A 57 -20.11 -5.99 -10.51
C PRO A 57 -19.10 -7.12 -10.71
N SER A 58 -18.14 -6.90 -11.62
CA SER A 58 -17.03 -7.82 -11.82
C SER A 58 -15.90 -7.53 -10.83
N ILE A 59 -15.20 -8.58 -10.40
CA ILE A 59 -13.99 -8.51 -9.58
C ILE A 59 -12.94 -9.47 -10.14
N ASN A 60 -11.67 -9.14 -10.04
CA ASN A 60 -10.56 -9.99 -10.44
C ASN A 60 -9.85 -10.49 -9.18
N LEU A 61 -9.84 -11.81 -8.95
CA LEU A 61 -9.18 -12.41 -7.80
C LEU A 61 -7.67 -12.24 -7.83
N GLY A 62 -7.05 -12.00 -8.98
CA GLY A 62 -5.62 -11.69 -9.08
C GLY A 62 -5.29 -10.22 -8.76
N VAL A 63 -6.27 -9.42 -8.37
CA VAL A 63 -6.10 -8.02 -7.93
C VAL A 63 -6.54 -7.92 -6.47
N SER A 64 -5.89 -7.05 -5.70
CA SER A 64 -6.21 -6.79 -4.29
C SER A 64 -7.67 -6.37 -4.10
N TRP A 65 -8.19 -6.55 -2.88
CA TRP A 65 -9.54 -6.14 -2.53
C TRP A 65 -9.68 -4.61 -2.54
N GLU A 66 -8.71 -3.91 -1.94
CA GLU A 66 -8.76 -2.45 -1.81
C GLU A 66 -8.69 -1.70 -3.14
N ARG A 67 -7.90 -2.16 -4.13
CA ARG A 67 -7.89 -1.58 -5.50
C ARG A 67 -9.26 -1.64 -6.16
N GLN A 68 -10.06 -2.64 -5.80
CA GLN A 68 -11.38 -2.90 -6.36
C GLN A 68 -12.51 -2.35 -5.47
N GLY A 69 -12.18 -1.55 -4.45
CA GLY A 69 -13.15 -0.84 -3.62
C GLY A 69 -13.73 -1.66 -2.46
N TYR A 70 -13.12 -2.81 -2.12
CA TYR A 70 -13.56 -3.68 -1.01
C TYR A 70 -12.55 -3.69 0.13
N PHE A 71 -13.04 -3.58 1.36
CA PHE A 71 -12.17 -3.52 2.55
C PHE A 71 -12.92 -3.97 3.80
N SER A 72 -12.27 -3.88 4.97
CA SER A 72 -12.75 -4.44 6.24
C SER A 72 -14.12 -3.93 6.72
N ALA A 73 -14.65 -2.83 6.18
CA ALA A 73 -16.02 -2.40 6.46
C ALA A 73 -17.09 -3.25 5.76
N ASP A 74 -16.72 -3.96 4.69
CA ASP A 74 -17.60 -4.92 4.03
C ASP A 74 -17.69 -6.20 4.87
N LYS A 75 -18.85 -6.41 5.50
CA LYS A 75 -19.07 -7.53 6.44
C LYS A 75 -19.08 -8.88 5.72
N GLU A 76 -20.10 -9.13 4.92
CA GLU A 76 -20.25 -10.37 4.16
C GLU A 76 -20.41 -10.04 2.68
N LEU A 77 -19.71 -10.79 1.84
CA LEU A 77 -19.72 -10.65 0.39
C LEU A 77 -19.98 -12.01 -0.23
N VAL A 78 -20.68 -12.02 -1.35
CA VAL A 78 -20.91 -13.23 -2.15
C VAL A 78 -20.13 -13.11 -3.44
N LEU A 79 -19.25 -14.07 -3.70
CA LEU A 79 -18.52 -14.19 -4.95
C LEU A 79 -19.13 -15.31 -5.79
N ALA A 80 -19.21 -15.13 -7.10
CA ALA A 80 -19.67 -16.18 -8.00
C ALA A 80 -18.93 -16.13 -9.33
N THR A 81 -18.73 -17.30 -9.96
CA THR A 81 -18.28 -17.35 -11.35
C THR A 81 -18.76 -18.60 -12.04
N TYR A 82 -18.85 -18.52 -13.37
CA TYR A 82 -19.09 -19.66 -14.22
C TYR A 82 -17.77 -20.18 -14.80
N PHE A 83 -17.67 -21.51 -14.94
CA PHE A 83 -16.54 -22.15 -15.59
C PHE A 83 -16.98 -23.43 -16.29
N GLU A 84 -16.16 -23.94 -17.20
CA GLU A 84 -16.41 -25.18 -17.92
C GLU A 84 -15.27 -26.16 -17.68
N VAL A 85 -15.61 -27.44 -17.56
CA VAL A 85 -14.63 -28.52 -17.44
C VAL A 85 -14.71 -29.36 -18.70
N PRO A 86 -13.68 -29.36 -19.57
CA PRO A 86 -13.68 -30.17 -20.77
C PRO A 86 -13.77 -31.65 -20.43
N LYS A 87 -14.53 -32.41 -21.21
CA LYS A 87 -14.57 -33.86 -21.10
C LYS A 87 -13.24 -34.45 -21.57
N THR A 88 -12.56 -35.12 -20.65
CA THR A 88 -11.33 -35.89 -20.88
C THR A 88 -11.47 -37.24 -20.17
N GLY A 89 -10.43 -38.09 -20.14
CA GLY A 89 -10.45 -39.36 -19.38
C GLY A 89 -10.71 -39.22 -17.86
N ALA A 90 -10.75 -37.99 -17.34
CA ALA A 90 -11.08 -37.65 -15.95
C ALA A 90 -12.56 -37.92 -15.62
N ASP A 91 -13.43 -37.97 -16.63
CA ASP A 91 -14.85 -38.33 -16.50
C ASP A 91 -15.05 -39.80 -16.08
N ARG A 92 -14.01 -40.64 -16.21
CA ARG A 92 -14.02 -42.06 -15.83
C ARG A 92 -13.85 -42.32 -14.33
N GLY A 93 -13.78 -41.27 -13.50
CA GLY A 93 -13.83 -41.36 -12.04
C GLY A 93 -12.58 -41.95 -11.36
N ARG A 94 -11.42 -41.94 -12.02
CA ARG A 94 -10.19 -42.56 -11.48
C ARG A 94 -9.53 -41.77 -10.35
N SER A 95 -9.76 -40.45 -10.26
CA SER A 95 -9.23 -39.58 -9.21
C SER A 95 -10.09 -38.31 -9.06
N PRO A 96 -10.20 -37.73 -7.84
CA PRO A 96 -10.95 -36.50 -7.64
C PRO A 96 -10.18 -35.27 -8.13
N PHE A 97 -10.91 -34.22 -8.51
CA PHE A 97 -10.35 -32.89 -8.72
C PHE A 97 -9.91 -32.31 -7.37
N GLN A 98 -8.92 -31.42 -7.40
CA GLN A 98 -8.42 -30.71 -6.23
C GLN A 98 -8.80 -29.24 -6.36
N LEU A 99 -9.62 -28.75 -5.44
CA LEU A 99 -9.96 -27.34 -5.32
C LEU A 99 -9.08 -26.71 -4.23
N ALA A 100 -8.08 -25.92 -4.64
CA ALA A 100 -7.19 -25.20 -3.76
C ALA A 100 -7.69 -23.76 -3.54
N VAL A 101 -7.92 -23.42 -2.27
CA VAL A 101 -8.51 -22.16 -1.83
C VAL A 101 -7.55 -21.45 -0.88
N ASN A 102 -7.06 -20.29 -1.32
CA ASN A 102 -6.25 -19.39 -0.50
C ASN A 102 -6.57 -17.93 -0.85
N LEU A 103 -7.69 -17.43 -0.35
CA LEU A 103 -8.10 -16.04 -0.50
C LEU A 103 -7.70 -15.27 0.76
N GLN A 104 -7.20 -14.04 0.61
CA GLN A 104 -6.87 -13.10 1.69
C GLN A 104 -8.15 -12.55 2.35
N CYS A 105 -8.99 -13.46 2.84
CA CYS A 105 -10.23 -13.24 3.56
C CYS A 105 -10.57 -14.51 4.38
N LYS A 106 -11.72 -14.51 5.05
CA LYS A 106 -12.33 -15.74 5.57
C LYS A 106 -13.39 -16.21 4.58
N VAL A 107 -13.34 -17.48 4.17
CA VAL A 107 -14.37 -18.11 3.34
C VAL A 107 -15.31 -18.86 4.28
N LEU A 108 -16.57 -18.40 4.34
CA LEU A 108 -17.59 -18.99 5.19
C LEU A 108 -18.14 -20.28 4.56
N GLU A 109 -18.48 -20.24 3.27
CA GLU A 109 -19.09 -21.36 2.57
C GLU A 109 -18.71 -21.37 1.08
N ILE A 110 -18.69 -22.56 0.48
CA ILE A 110 -18.44 -22.80 -0.95
C ILE A 110 -19.52 -23.74 -1.48
N TYR A 111 -20.19 -23.33 -2.55
CA TYR A 111 -21.19 -24.10 -3.26
C TYR A 111 -20.77 -24.33 -4.71
N LEU A 112 -20.87 -25.57 -5.18
CA LEU A 112 -20.67 -25.98 -6.56
C LEU A 112 -21.99 -26.54 -7.10
N ASN A 113 -22.55 -25.89 -8.12
CA ASN A 113 -23.82 -26.28 -8.74
C ASN A 113 -24.94 -26.48 -7.70
N GLY A 114 -25.01 -25.61 -6.69
CA GLY A 114 -26.00 -25.66 -5.60
C GLY A 114 -25.66 -26.60 -4.43
N ASN A 115 -24.60 -27.39 -4.55
CA ASN A 115 -24.17 -28.31 -3.50
C ASN A 115 -23.04 -27.71 -2.68
N LYS A 116 -23.15 -27.73 -1.35
CA LYS A 116 -22.08 -27.27 -0.46
C LYS A 116 -20.88 -28.23 -0.52
N ILE A 117 -19.69 -27.70 -0.80
CA ILE A 117 -18.44 -28.49 -0.93
C ILE A 117 -17.35 -28.07 0.06
N GLY A 118 -17.50 -26.94 0.75
CA GLY A 118 -16.51 -26.47 1.72
C GLY A 118 -17.04 -25.34 2.59
N GLU A 119 -16.39 -25.14 3.75
CA GLU A 119 -16.75 -24.10 4.71
C GLU A 119 -15.60 -23.73 5.64
N ASN A 120 -15.72 -22.55 6.27
CA ASN A 120 -14.84 -22.05 7.33
C ASN A 120 -13.33 -22.11 7.01
N LEU A 121 -12.95 -21.74 5.79
CA LEU A 121 -11.55 -21.67 5.37
C LEU A 121 -10.96 -20.29 5.66
N GLN A 122 -9.66 -20.25 5.94
CA GLN A 122 -8.93 -19.01 6.17
C GLN A 122 -7.67 -18.96 5.31
N PHE A 123 -7.21 -17.76 4.98
CA PHE A 123 -5.92 -17.53 4.35
C PHE A 123 -4.78 -18.13 5.19
N GLN A 124 -3.93 -18.94 4.56
CA GLN A 124 -2.80 -19.63 5.20
C GLN A 124 -1.56 -19.61 4.29
N PRO A 125 -0.35 -19.88 4.83
CA PRO A 125 0.85 -20.03 4.01
C PRO A 125 0.74 -21.13 2.94
N ARG A 126 -0.04 -22.18 3.22
CA ARG A 126 -0.39 -23.24 2.27
C ARG A 126 -1.89 -23.17 1.94
N PRO A 127 -2.31 -23.46 0.70
CA PRO A 127 -3.71 -23.42 0.33
C PRO A 127 -4.51 -24.50 1.07
N ASN A 128 -5.76 -24.19 1.39
CA ASN A 128 -6.73 -25.20 1.80
C ASN A 128 -7.11 -26.03 0.58
N VAL A 129 -7.20 -27.35 0.69
CA VAL A 129 -7.51 -28.22 -0.46
C VAL A 129 -8.77 -29.03 -0.18
N ILE A 130 -9.74 -28.94 -1.09
CA ILE A 130 -11.00 -29.69 -1.08
C ILE A 130 -10.97 -30.69 -2.22
N SER A 131 -11.31 -31.94 -1.92
CA SER A 131 -11.51 -32.99 -2.92
C SER A 131 -12.89 -32.82 -3.57
N VAL A 132 -12.93 -32.67 -4.90
CA VAL A 132 -14.16 -32.51 -5.67
C VAL A 132 -14.33 -33.74 -6.59
N PRO A 133 -15.24 -34.68 -6.24
CA PRO A 133 -15.56 -35.81 -7.09
C PRO A 133 -16.07 -35.36 -8.47
N GLY A 134 -15.65 -36.06 -9.54
CA GLY A 134 -16.04 -35.71 -10.91
C GLY A 134 -17.55 -35.71 -11.16
N ASN A 135 -18.33 -36.51 -10.42
CA ASN A 135 -19.79 -36.54 -10.54
C ASN A 135 -20.50 -35.28 -10.01
N GLN A 136 -19.80 -34.39 -9.31
CA GLN A 136 -20.31 -33.07 -8.91
C GLN A 136 -20.09 -31.99 -9.99
N LEU A 137 -19.30 -32.31 -11.02
CA LEU A 137 -18.99 -31.42 -12.14
C LEU A 137 -19.84 -31.77 -13.37
N LEU A 138 -20.26 -30.73 -14.08
CA LEU A 138 -20.94 -30.82 -15.36
C LEU A 138 -19.90 -30.69 -16.47
N PHE A 139 -19.47 -31.82 -17.06
CA PHE A 139 -18.50 -31.83 -18.15
C PHE A 139 -19.10 -31.27 -19.46
N ASP A 140 -18.30 -30.51 -20.21
CA ASP A 140 -18.69 -29.78 -21.44
C ASP A 140 -19.94 -28.90 -21.26
N LYS A 141 -20.20 -28.50 -20.01
CA LYS A 141 -21.32 -27.67 -19.61
C LYS A 141 -20.85 -26.63 -18.61
N ARG A 142 -21.67 -25.60 -18.46
CA ARG A 142 -21.44 -24.52 -17.50
C ARG A 142 -21.62 -25.03 -16.07
N ASN A 143 -20.58 -24.88 -15.26
CA ASN A 143 -20.61 -25.05 -13.82
C ASN A 143 -20.70 -23.67 -13.15
N LEU A 144 -21.40 -23.59 -12.04
CA LEU A 144 -21.46 -22.41 -11.19
C LEU A 144 -20.76 -22.70 -9.87
N ILE A 145 -19.83 -21.84 -9.48
CA ILE A 145 -19.26 -21.85 -8.14
C ILE A 145 -19.56 -20.54 -7.42
N VAL A 146 -19.97 -20.63 -6.16
CA VAL A 146 -20.39 -19.50 -5.34
C VAL A 146 -19.72 -19.59 -3.97
N LEU A 147 -19.19 -18.48 -3.47
CA LEU A 147 -18.55 -18.38 -2.16
C LEU A 147 -19.26 -17.32 -1.32
N LYS A 148 -19.42 -17.60 -0.03
CA LYS A 148 -19.66 -16.57 0.98
C LYS A 148 -18.36 -16.24 1.66
N ILE A 149 -17.98 -14.96 1.71
CA ILE A 149 -16.74 -14.51 2.34
C ILE A 149 -17.00 -13.40 3.35
N THR A 150 -16.08 -13.22 4.28
CA THR A 150 -16.05 -12.13 5.26
C THR A 150 -14.60 -11.76 5.58
N ASN A 151 -14.39 -10.67 6.34
CA ASN A 151 -13.07 -10.24 6.81
C ASN A 151 -12.04 -10.16 5.68
N VAL A 152 -12.37 -9.46 4.59
CA VAL A 152 -11.39 -9.17 3.53
C VAL A 152 -10.18 -8.45 4.14
N LYS A 153 -8.99 -8.99 3.89
CA LYS A 153 -7.76 -8.49 4.49
C LYS A 153 -7.24 -7.29 3.70
N TRP A 154 -6.72 -6.32 4.43
CA TRP A 154 -5.94 -5.22 3.88
C TRP A 154 -4.54 -5.72 3.49
N THR A 155 -4.07 -5.39 2.29
CA THR A 155 -2.81 -5.96 1.74
C THR A 155 -1.75 -4.93 1.37
N GLY A 156 -2.10 -3.64 1.34
CA GLY A 156 -1.24 -2.62 0.75
C GLY A 156 -1.05 -2.81 -0.76
N GLY A 157 -1.99 -3.48 -1.42
CA GLY A 157 -2.04 -3.82 -2.84
C GLY A 157 -1.29 -5.06 -3.32
N VAL A 158 -0.61 -5.79 -2.42
CA VAL A 158 0.00 -7.09 -2.77
C VAL A 158 -1.03 -8.21 -2.71
N CYS A 159 -1.54 -8.61 -3.88
CA CYS A 159 -2.47 -9.71 -4.03
C CYS A 159 -1.77 -11.08 -3.97
N LYS A 160 -2.25 -11.95 -3.08
CA LYS A 160 -1.85 -13.37 -2.95
C LYS A 160 -3.03 -14.33 -3.00
N ASN A 161 -4.18 -13.83 -3.44
CA ASN A 161 -5.37 -14.64 -3.64
C ASN A 161 -5.09 -15.74 -4.68
N SER A 162 -5.50 -16.96 -4.36
CA SER A 162 -5.47 -18.10 -5.27
C SER A 162 -6.72 -18.95 -5.07
N PHE A 163 -7.43 -19.23 -6.15
CA PHE A 163 -8.58 -20.11 -6.16
C PHE A 163 -8.50 -20.98 -7.41
N ARG A 164 -8.08 -22.23 -7.25
CA ARG A 164 -7.68 -23.08 -8.37
C ARG A 164 -8.35 -24.44 -8.31
N LEU A 165 -9.01 -24.85 -9.39
CA LEU A 165 -9.47 -26.22 -9.58
C LEU A 165 -8.51 -26.91 -10.53
N THR A 166 -7.88 -28.01 -10.08
CA THR A 166 -6.87 -28.74 -10.83
C THR A 166 -7.17 -30.24 -10.84
N HIS A 167 -6.67 -30.93 -11.87
CA HIS A 167 -6.69 -32.40 -11.92
C HIS A 167 -5.52 -32.91 -12.79
N PRO A 168 -4.92 -34.06 -12.47
CA PRO A 168 -3.74 -34.59 -13.17
C PRO A 168 -3.90 -34.74 -14.68
N ASP A 169 -5.08 -35.08 -15.17
CA ASP A 169 -5.36 -35.18 -16.62
C ASP A 169 -5.21 -33.86 -17.37
N PHE A 170 -5.22 -32.74 -16.65
CA PHE A 170 -5.01 -31.39 -17.16
C PHE A 170 -3.66 -30.81 -16.72
N ALA A 171 -2.72 -31.64 -16.25
CA ALA A 171 -1.37 -31.19 -15.92
C ALA A 171 -0.69 -30.54 -17.12
N SER A 172 -0.39 -29.26 -16.99
CA SER A 172 0.51 -28.52 -17.86
C SER A 172 1.42 -27.65 -17.00
N SER A 173 2.56 -27.28 -17.56
CA SER A 173 3.43 -26.21 -17.05
C SER A 173 3.23 -24.91 -17.84
N ASP A 174 2.00 -24.67 -18.32
CA ASP A 174 1.66 -23.44 -19.02
C ASP A 174 1.90 -22.25 -18.10
N SER A 175 2.55 -21.23 -18.62
CA SER A 175 2.85 -20.03 -17.84
C SER A 175 2.89 -18.79 -18.72
N ILE A 176 2.37 -17.71 -18.15
CA ILE A 176 2.57 -16.37 -18.68
C ILE A 176 3.79 -15.77 -17.98
N SER A 177 4.64 -15.09 -18.75
CA SER A 177 5.65 -14.18 -18.26
C SER A 177 5.43 -12.82 -18.92
N LEU A 178 5.39 -11.77 -18.11
CA LEU A 178 5.17 -10.40 -18.55
C LEU A 178 6.38 -9.57 -18.10
N LYS A 179 7.11 -8.98 -19.04
CA LYS A 179 8.37 -8.27 -18.76
C LYS A 179 8.49 -7.00 -19.60
N THR A 180 9.12 -5.97 -19.03
CA THR A 180 9.63 -4.81 -19.77
C THR A 180 11.14 -4.72 -19.59
N ALA A 181 11.83 -4.15 -20.58
CA ALA A 181 13.24 -3.82 -20.49
C ALA A 181 13.49 -2.49 -19.74
N MET A 182 12.44 -1.72 -19.44
CA MET A 182 12.58 -0.42 -18.81
C MET A 182 12.96 -0.52 -17.33
N PRO A 183 13.97 0.23 -16.86
CA PRO A 183 14.29 0.32 -15.44
C PRO A 183 13.08 0.77 -14.63
N ALA A 184 12.83 0.08 -13.52
CA ALA A 184 11.71 0.35 -12.61
C ALA A 184 10.34 0.47 -13.30
N ASN A 185 10.15 -0.19 -14.44
CA ASN A 185 8.94 -0.12 -15.27
C ASN A 185 8.53 1.32 -15.65
N THR A 186 9.48 2.23 -15.79
CA THR A 186 9.22 3.66 -16.02
C THR A 186 9.59 4.08 -17.44
N TYR A 187 8.71 4.84 -18.08
CA TYR A 187 8.85 5.29 -19.47
C TYR A 187 8.70 6.81 -19.61
N TYR A 188 9.51 7.41 -20.47
CA TYR A 188 9.54 8.84 -20.78
C TYR A 188 9.21 9.12 -22.25
N GLU A 189 9.15 10.40 -22.61
CA GLU A 189 8.66 10.89 -23.91
C GLU A 189 9.27 10.18 -25.14
N LYS A 190 10.56 9.86 -25.09
CA LYS A 190 11.29 9.24 -26.21
C LYS A 190 11.24 7.70 -26.21
N ASP A 191 10.69 7.10 -25.16
CA ASP A 191 10.71 5.66 -24.99
C ASP A 191 9.57 5.00 -25.76
N ASN A 192 9.88 3.90 -26.43
CA ASN A 192 8.85 3.03 -26.97
C ASN A 192 8.18 2.27 -25.82
N LEU A 193 6.85 2.24 -25.82
CA LEU A 193 6.06 1.47 -24.84
C LEU A 193 6.02 -0.01 -25.24
N ASP A 194 7.19 -0.63 -25.15
CA ASP A 194 7.41 -2.01 -25.55
C ASP A 194 7.51 -2.94 -24.33
N PHE A 195 6.83 -4.08 -24.40
CA PHE A 195 6.98 -5.15 -23.42
C PHE A 195 6.82 -6.52 -24.08
N SER A 196 7.37 -7.53 -23.43
CA SER A 196 7.34 -8.91 -23.86
C SER A 196 6.30 -9.67 -23.06
N VAL A 197 5.37 -10.30 -23.78
CA VAL A 197 4.44 -11.28 -23.25
C VAL A 197 4.89 -12.64 -23.77
N LEU A 198 5.55 -13.41 -22.92
CA LEU A 198 5.90 -14.79 -23.21
C LEU A 198 4.81 -15.71 -22.66
N TYR A 199 4.28 -16.54 -23.53
CA TYR A 199 3.43 -17.66 -23.14
C TYR A 199 4.16 -18.97 -23.46
N LYS A 200 4.47 -19.73 -22.42
CA LYS A 200 4.99 -21.09 -22.55
C LYS A 200 3.81 -22.05 -22.60
N PHE A 201 3.71 -22.80 -23.68
CA PHE A 201 2.69 -23.81 -23.95
C PHE A 201 3.30 -25.20 -23.77
N ASN A 202 2.91 -25.85 -22.69
CA ASN A 202 3.19 -27.24 -22.36
C ASN A 202 1.88 -28.04 -22.20
N GLY A 203 0.74 -27.43 -22.50
CA GLY A 203 -0.60 -27.99 -22.40
C GLY A 203 -1.05 -28.77 -23.63
N ARG A 204 -2.13 -29.53 -23.47
CA ARG A 204 -2.76 -30.28 -24.57
C ARG A 204 -3.86 -29.51 -25.29
N MET A 205 -4.39 -28.44 -24.68
CA MET A 205 -5.52 -27.69 -25.22
C MET A 205 -5.15 -26.23 -25.49
N PRO A 206 -5.53 -25.69 -26.66
CA PRO A 206 -5.29 -24.28 -26.98
C PRO A 206 -6.00 -23.31 -26.04
N VAL A 207 -5.36 -22.16 -25.77
CA VAL A 207 -5.95 -21.05 -25.01
C VAL A 207 -5.94 -19.78 -25.84
N LYS A 208 -6.84 -18.85 -25.55
CA LYS A 208 -6.73 -17.46 -26.02
C LYS A 208 -5.97 -16.66 -25.00
N LEU A 209 -5.14 -15.74 -25.46
CA LEU A 209 -4.44 -14.81 -24.58
C LEU A 209 -4.97 -13.40 -24.82
N LYS A 210 -5.24 -12.70 -23.72
CA LYS A 210 -5.74 -11.33 -23.73
C LYS A 210 -4.95 -10.48 -22.76
N MET A 211 -4.78 -9.23 -23.12
CA MET A 211 -4.15 -8.21 -22.29
C MET A 211 -5.05 -6.99 -22.22
N THR A 212 -5.16 -6.43 -21.02
CA THR A 212 -5.85 -5.17 -20.75
C THR A 212 -4.87 -4.22 -20.08
N VAL A 213 -4.93 -2.95 -20.47
CA VAL A 213 -4.17 -1.86 -19.85
C VAL A 213 -5.18 -0.89 -19.24
N ILE A 214 -5.05 -0.68 -17.94
CA ILE A 214 -6.01 0.06 -17.12
C ILE A 214 -5.23 1.22 -16.47
N SER A 215 -5.75 2.44 -16.53
CA SER A 215 -5.16 3.55 -15.77
C SER A 215 -5.37 3.37 -14.27
N ASP A 216 -4.60 4.07 -13.45
CA ASP A 216 -4.84 4.25 -12.02
C ASP A 216 -6.22 4.86 -11.70
N PHE A 217 -6.84 5.57 -12.65
CA PHE A 217 -8.24 6.02 -12.60
C PHE A 217 -9.26 4.95 -12.99
N ARG A 218 -8.81 3.72 -13.27
CA ARG A 218 -9.62 2.54 -13.65
C ARG A 218 -10.22 2.58 -15.06
N ASP A 219 -9.86 3.57 -15.86
CA ASP A 219 -10.23 3.60 -17.28
C ASP A 219 -9.42 2.57 -18.08
N THR A 220 -10.11 1.76 -18.89
CA THR A 220 -9.44 0.85 -19.83
C THR A 220 -8.89 1.64 -21.01
N VAL A 221 -7.57 1.68 -21.14
CA VAL A 221 -6.84 2.46 -22.16
C VAL A 221 -6.61 1.63 -23.42
N ALA A 222 -6.29 0.35 -23.26
CA ALA A 222 -6.04 -0.55 -24.37
C ALA A 222 -6.46 -1.98 -24.02
N THR A 223 -6.87 -2.73 -25.04
CA THR A 223 -7.06 -4.18 -24.97
C THR A 223 -6.43 -4.81 -26.19
N ARG A 224 -5.70 -5.90 -26.01
CA ARG A 224 -5.10 -6.67 -27.10
C ARG A 224 -5.48 -8.14 -26.97
N ASN A 225 -5.99 -8.69 -28.05
CA ASN A 225 -6.23 -10.12 -28.19
C ASN A 225 -5.09 -10.71 -29.05
N PHE A 226 -4.46 -11.78 -28.56
CA PHE A 226 -3.35 -12.43 -29.26
C PHE A 226 -3.80 -13.64 -30.09
N GLY A 227 -5.11 -13.92 -30.11
CA GLY A 227 -5.68 -15.07 -30.78
C GLY A 227 -5.46 -16.36 -30.01
N LEU A 228 -5.64 -17.48 -30.70
CA LEU A 228 -5.53 -18.82 -30.15
C LEU A 228 -4.05 -19.28 -30.18
N ILE A 229 -3.53 -19.72 -29.03
CA ILE A 229 -2.16 -20.19 -28.85
C ILE A 229 -2.15 -21.70 -28.73
N LYS A 230 -1.24 -22.36 -29.46
CA LYS A 230 -1.11 -23.83 -29.55
C LYS A 230 0.33 -24.33 -29.39
N GLU A 231 1.26 -23.43 -29.10
CA GLU A 231 2.71 -23.67 -29.02
C GLU A 231 3.35 -22.51 -28.26
N ASP A 232 4.61 -22.67 -27.85
CA ASP A 232 5.40 -21.60 -27.24
C ASP A 232 5.38 -20.36 -28.14
N ARG A 233 4.96 -19.23 -27.57
CA ARG A 233 4.84 -17.97 -28.31
C ARG A 233 5.36 -16.83 -27.44
N THR A 234 6.26 -16.05 -28.02
CA THR A 234 6.64 -14.74 -27.49
C THR A 234 5.98 -13.67 -28.32
N PHE A 235 5.24 -12.78 -27.68
CA PHE A 235 4.65 -11.61 -28.31
C PHE A 235 5.39 -10.36 -27.84
N THR A 236 6.00 -9.65 -28.78
CA THR A 236 6.41 -8.26 -28.54
C THR A 236 5.19 -7.37 -28.69
N VAL A 237 4.93 -6.56 -27.67
CA VAL A 237 3.79 -5.65 -27.62
C VAL A 237 4.30 -4.23 -27.57
N SER A 238 4.05 -3.52 -28.65
CA SER A 238 4.31 -2.08 -28.75
C SER A 238 2.99 -1.33 -28.64
N LEU A 239 2.82 -0.56 -27.58
CA LEU A 239 1.65 0.30 -27.40
C LEU A 239 1.90 1.68 -27.99
N LYS A 240 0.88 2.25 -28.63
CA LYS A 240 1.00 3.57 -29.26
C LYS A 240 1.05 4.65 -28.17
N ARG A 241 2.18 5.37 -28.08
CA ARG A 241 2.42 6.46 -27.10
C ARG A 241 1.24 7.42 -26.94
N LYS A 242 0.60 7.82 -28.06
CA LYS A 242 -0.54 8.74 -28.08
C LYS A 242 -1.78 8.30 -27.29
N LEU A 243 -1.86 7.03 -26.89
CA LEU A 243 -2.95 6.52 -26.04
C LEU A 243 -2.75 6.86 -24.56
N PHE A 244 -1.55 7.26 -24.17
CA PHE A 244 -1.16 7.43 -22.78
C PHE A 244 -0.94 8.90 -22.47
N LYS A 245 -1.51 9.33 -21.34
CA LYS A 245 -1.12 10.56 -20.66
C LYS A 245 -0.03 10.24 -19.62
N PRO A 246 0.71 11.24 -19.11
CA PRO A 246 1.46 11.06 -17.88
C PRO A 246 0.59 10.44 -16.79
N GLY A 247 1.04 9.34 -16.17
CA GLY A 247 0.25 8.60 -15.19
C GLY A 247 0.77 7.19 -14.94
N PHE A 248 -0.02 6.41 -14.19
CA PHE A 248 0.30 5.04 -13.80
C PHE A 248 -0.72 4.07 -14.40
N TYR A 249 -0.24 2.91 -14.85
CA TYR A 249 -1.08 1.96 -15.58
C TYR A 249 -0.82 0.53 -15.13
N HIS A 250 -1.91 -0.19 -14.87
CA HIS A 250 -1.94 -1.61 -14.56
C HIS A 250 -2.13 -2.42 -15.84
N ILE A 251 -1.15 -3.25 -16.16
CA ILE A 251 -1.21 -4.18 -17.28
C ILE A 251 -1.55 -5.55 -16.72
N ILE A 252 -2.68 -6.12 -17.17
CA ILE A 252 -3.10 -7.46 -16.80
C ILE A 252 -3.13 -8.31 -18.06
N VAL A 253 -2.41 -9.43 -18.04
CA VAL A 253 -2.41 -10.45 -19.08
C VAL A 253 -3.00 -11.72 -18.50
N TYR A 254 -3.99 -12.29 -19.19
CA TYR A 254 -4.65 -13.50 -18.72
C TYR A 254 -5.08 -14.39 -19.89
N THR A 255 -5.21 -15.70 -19.62
CA THR A 255 -5.76 -16.65 -20.58
C THR A 255 -7.29 -16.73 -20.49
N GLU A 256 -7.91 -16.98 -21.65
CA GLU A 256 -9.31 -17.35 -21.79
C GLU A 256 -9.38 -18.72 -22.47
N GLY A 257 -10.27 -19.61 -22.00
CA GLY A 257 -10.43 -20.95 -22.55
C GLY A 257 -10.49 -22.01 -21.46
N PRO A 258 -10.04 -23.25 -21.72
CA PRO A 258 -10.15 -24.35 -20.76
C PRO A 258 -9.23 -24.15 -19.54
N PHE A 259 -8.21 -23.28 -19.64
CA PHE A 259 -7.24 -23.03 -18.58
C PHE A 259 -7.06 -21.54 -18.33
N TYR A 260 -6.87 -21.19 -17.06
CA TYR A 260 -6.77 -19.82 -16.59
C TYR A 260 -5.46 -19.58 -15.85
N GLU A 261 -4.65 -18.68 -16.41
CA GLU A 261 -3.44 -18.13 -15.81
C GLU A 261 -3.50 -16.60 -15.95
N GLN A 262 -2.97 -15.87 -14.96
CA GLN A 262 -2.88 -14.41 -15.01
C GLN A 262 -1.51 -13.93 -14.52
N ARG A 263 -0.98 -12.89 -15.17
CA ARG A 263 0.14 -12.08 -14.69
C ARG A 263 -0.18 -10.62 -14.88
N ASP A 264 0.39 -9.81 -14.01
CA ASP A 264 0.23 -8.38 -14.07
C ASP A 264 1.53 -7.64 -13.76
N MET A 265 1.59 -6.39 -14.18
CA MET A 265 2.62 -5.45 -13.80
C MET A 265 2.03 -4.05 -13.79
N TRP A 266 2.63 -3.17 -12.99
CA TRP A 266 2.40 -1.74 -13.11
C TRP A 266 3.53 -1.07 -13.88
N ILE A 267 3.17 -0.03 -14.62
CA ILE A 267 4.12 0.85 -15.30
C ILE A 267 3.85 2.31 -14.93
N ALA A 268 4.92 3.11 -14.93
CA ALA A 268 4.85 4.56 -14.79
C ALA A 268 5.18 5.20 -16.14
N ILE A 269 4.37 6.17 -16.56
CA ILE A 269 4.58 6.95 -17.78
C ILE A 269 4.73 8.40 -17.38
N GLU A 270 5.91 8.98 -17.61
CA GLU A 270 6.25 10.37 -17.25
C GLU A 270 5.71 10.77 -15.88
N PRO A 271 6.07 10.05 -14.80
CA PRO A 271 5.46 10.28 -13.48
C PRO A 271 5.68 11.73 -12.98
N GLU A 272 6.71 12.40 -13.48
CA GLU A 272 7.02 13.81 -13.18
C GLU A 272 6.11 14.84 -13.87
N ARG A 273 5.26 14.39 -14.80
CA ARG A 273 4.38 15.25 -15.60
C ARG A 273 2.89 14.97 -15.37
N ILE A 274 2.55 14.20 -14.34
CA ILE A 274 1.14 13.93 -14.01
C ILE A 274 0.39 15.21 -13.65
N SER A 275 -0.91 15.24 -13.94
CA SER A 275 -1.80 16.29 -13.48
C SER A 275 -2.21 16.03 -12.04
N CYS A 276 -2.15 17.05 -11.19
CA CYS A 276 -2.67 17.02 -9.84
C CYS A 276 -3.82 18.01 -9.67
N SER A 277 -4.57 17.89 -8.58
CA SER A 277 -5.60 18.89 -8.25
C SER A 277 -4.96 20.24 -7.86
N GLU A 278 -5.61 21.35 -8.22
CA GLU A 278 -5.24 22.72 -7.80
C GLU A 278 -6.28 23.24 -6.80
N ASP A 279 -6.30 22.66 -5.60
CA ASP A 279 -7.38 22.82 -4.62
C ASP A 279 -6.93 23.42 -3.28
N GLY A 280 -5.74 24.02 -3.23
CA GLY A 280 -5.21 24.67 -2.03
C GLY A 280 -6.17 25.71 -1.45
N ALA A 281 -6.31 25.73 -0.13
CA ALA A 281 -7.09 26.76 0.55
C ALA A 281 -6.53 28.17 0.22
N PRO A 282 -7.36 29.18 -0.12
CA PRO A 282 -6.87 30.50 -0.51
C PRO A 282 -5.99 31.19 0.54
N ASP A 283 -6.23 30.92 1.82
CA ASP A 283 -5.51 31.46 2.97
C ASP A 283 -4.48 30.48 3.57
N LEU A 284 -4.15 29.38 2.88
CA LEU A 284 -3.33 28.28 3.39
C LEU A 284 -2.03 28.74 4.07
N LYS A 285 -1.28 29.63 3.42
CA LYS A 285 0.00 30.12 3.96
C LYS A 285 -0.22 30.93 5.25
N THR A 286 -1.13 31.90 5.21
CA THR A 286 -1.48 32.71 6.37
C THR A 286 -2.05 31.87 7.50
N TRP A 287 -2.80 30.82 7.20
CA TRP A 287 -3.37 29.89 8.17
C TRP A 287 -2.29 29.10 8.92
N TRP A 288 -1.29 28.57 8.22
CA TRP A 288 -0.15 27.91 8.83
C TRP A 288 0.78 28.87 9.58
N ASP A 289 0.97 30.09 9.06
CA ASP A 289 1.73 31.13 9.77
C ASP A 289 1.07 31.51 11.10
N LYS A 290 -0.26 31.68 11.12
CA LYS A 290 -1.04 31.86 12.36
C LYS A 290 -0.94 30.67 13.30
N THR A 291 -1.02 29.44 12.78
CA THR A 291 -0.91 28.22 13.59
C THR A 291 0.47 28.11 14.25
N LYS A 292 1.55 28.53 13.58
CA LYS A 292 2.89 28.62 14.19
C LYS A 292 2.93 29.67 15.30
N LEU A 293 2.36 30.86 15.08
CA LEU A 293 2.29 31.91 16.12
C LEU A 293 1.48 31.45 17.35
N GLU A 294 0.37 30.75 17.13
CA GLU A 294 -0.41 30.12 18.21
C GLU A 294 0.44 29.10 18.97
N MET A 295 1.18 28.24 18.26
CA MET A 295 2.11 27.30 18.87
C MET A 295 3.19 28.03 19.69
N ASP A 296 3.78 29.10 19.16
CA ASP A 296 4.85 29.87 19.82
C ASP A 296 4.36 30.63 21.07
N SER A 297 3.06 30.92 21.17
CA SER A 297 2.45 31.55 22.36
C SER A 297 2.31 30.61 23.56
N ILE A 298 2.49 29.30 23.35
CA ILE A 298 2.39 28.28 24.40
C ILE A 298 3.70 28.19 25.17
N ASP A 299 3.61 28.11 26.49
CA ASP A 299 4.75 27.86 27.36
C ASP A 299 5.45 26.53 26.98
N PHE A 300 6.63 26.66 26.37
CA PHE A 300 7.34 25.56 25.76
C PHE A 300 8.14 24.76 26.80
N LYS A 301 7.44 23.90 27.53
CA LYS A 301 8.04 23.00 28.53
C LYS A 301 8.67 21.79 27.87
N THR A 302 9.97 21.60 28.06
CA THR A 302 10.71 20.42 27.60
C THR A 302 11.39 19.72 28.77
N GLU A 303 11.24 18.41 28.85
CA GLU A 303 11.92 17.55 29.82
C GLU A 303 12.69 16.47 29.05
N MET A 304 13.93 16.24 29.45
CA MET A 304 14.79 15.26 28.81
C MET A 304 15.43 14.39 29.88
N THR A 305 15.04 13.11 29.90
CA THR A 305 15.49 12.14 30.90
C THR A 305 16.39 11.11 30.23
N LYS A 306 17.65 11.05 30.66
CA LYS A 306 18.59 10.01 30.21
C LYS A 306 18.14 8.65 30.74
N LEU A 307 18.04 7.65 29.86
CA LEU A 307 17.65 6.28 30.18
C LEU A 307 18.91 5.42 30.32
N THR A 308 19.38 5.24 31.56
CA THR A 308 20.65 4.57 31.87
C THR A 308 20.67 3.08 31.52
N ASP A 309 19.52 2.42 31.55
CA ASP A 309 19.42 0.96 31.39
C ASP A 309 19.35 0.51 29.92
N LEU A 310 19.31 1.45 28.97
CA LEU A 310 19.03 1.19 27.55
C LEU A 310 20.11 1.72 26.60
N GLY A 311 21.11 2.44 27.12
CA GLY A 311 22.25 2.89 26.33
C GLY A 311 23.12 1.69 25.92
N ASN A 312 23.40 1.56 24.62
CA ASN A 312 24.43 0.64 24.15
C ASN A 312 25.83 1.26 24.35
N SER A 313 26.91 0.56 23.98
CA SER A 313 28.27 1.10 24.13
C SER A 313 28.54 2.37 23.30
N SER A 314 27.74 2.67 22.28
CA SER A 314 27.95 3.77 21.31
C SER A 314 27.03 4.99 21.44
N LYS A 315 25.79 4.83 21.94
CA LYS A 315 24.79 5.92 22.04
C LYS A 315 24.16 6.01 23.43
N ASP A 316 23.91 7.23 23.88
CA ASP A 316 23.02 7.56 24.99
C ASP A 316 21.58 7.65 24.49
N VAL A 317 20.62 7.21 25.30
CA VAL A 317 19.19 7.29 24.97
C VAL A 317 18.51 8.25 25.95
N TYR A 318 17.73 9.18 25.43
CA TYR A 318 16.94 10.12 26.20
C TYR A 318 15.46 9.95 25.88
N LYS A 319 14.62 9.88 26.90
CA LYS A 319 13.20 10.15 26.75
C LYS A 319 13.02 11.66 26.73
N VAL A 320 12.39 12.17 25.68
CA VAL A 320 12.14 13.60 25.49
C VAL A 320 10.63 13.80 25.55
N GLU A 321 10.19 14.67 26.44
CA GLU A 321 8.79 15.04 26.56
C GLU A 321 8.67 16.56 26.39
N PHE A 322 7.76 17.02 25.54
CA PHE A 322 7.60 18.43 25.25
C PHE A 322 6.14 18.85 25.03
N THR A 323 5.82 20.11 25.30
CA THR A 323 4.48 20.67 25.09
C THR A 323 4.36 21.25 23.68
N SER A 324 3.29 20.89 22.97
CA SER A 324 2.99 21.33 21.61
C SER A 324 1.69 22.14 21.55
N LEU A 325 1.21 22.44 20.33
CA LEU A 325 -0.06 23.12 20.06
C LEU A 325 -1.20 22.53 20.91
N GLU A 326 -2.09 23.38 21.46
CA GLU A 326 -3.19 23.01 22.37
C GLU A 326 -2.73 22.44 23.72
N ASN A 327 -1.51 22.75 24.18
CA ASN A 327 -0.92 22.24 25.42
C ASN A 327 -0.82 20.70 25.48
N ILE A 328 -0.75 20.04 24.32
CA ILE A 328 -0.64 18.58 24.25
C ILE A 328 0.79 18.15 24.55
N ARG A 329 0.95 17.18 25.45
CA ARG A 329 2.25 16.58 25.80
C ARG A 329 2.62 15.52 24.77
N ILE A 330 3.76 15.74 24.12
CA ILE A 330 4.33 14.86 23.11
C ILE A 330 5.55 14.16 23.71
N THR A 331 5.77 12.90 23.32
CA THR A 331 6.87 12.07 23.77
C THR A 331 7.64 11.51 22.57
N GLY A 332 8.97 11.53 22.68
CA GLY A 332 9.89 10.91 21.73
C GLY A 332 11.12 10.34 22.44
N PHE A 333 11.97 9.69 21.65
CA PHE A 333 13.23 9.11 22.12
C PHE A 333 14.37 9.61 21.25
N MET A 334 15.40 10.19 21.88
CA MET A 334 16.59 10.72 21.22
C MET A 334 17.78 9.82 21.49
N PHE A 335 18.47 9.39 20.44
CA PHE A 335 19.62 8.50 20.47
C PHE A 335 20.85 9.30 20.03
N VAL A 336 21.76 9.54 20.97
CA VAL A 336 22.84 10.53 20.82
C VAL A 336 24.18 9.81 20.88
N PRO A 337 25.09 10.00 19.89
CA PRO A 337 26.45 9.47 19.97
C PRO A 337 27.16 9.89 21.26
N LYS A 338 27.82 8.93 21.93
CA LYS A 338 28.60 9.19 23.14
C LYS A 338 29.88 9.96 22.86
N LYS A 339 30.36 9.93 21.61
CA LYS A 339 31.55 10.66 21.16
C LYS A 339 31.41 12.16 21.43
N GLU A 340 32.57 12.81 21.55
CA GLU A 340 32.66 14.26 21.64
C GLU A 340 32.38 14.91 20.28
N GLY A 341 31.88 16.15 20.31
CA GLY A 341 31.60 16.94 19.12
C GLY A 341 30.11 17.09 18.78
N ARG A 342 29.86 17.63 17.58
CA ARG A 342 28.52 17.83 17.03
C ARG A 342 28.26 16.89 15.86
N PHE A 343 27.05 16.37 15.78
CA PHE A 343 26.65 15.31 14.87
C PHE A 343 25.52 15.79 13.94
N PRO A 344 25.41 15.23 12.74
CA PRO A 344 24.18 15.37 11.97
C PRO A 344 23.02 14.76 12.77
N ALA A 345 21.80 15.18 12.45
CA ALA A 345 20.62 14.74 13.17
C ALA A 345 19.46 14.43 12.23
N ILE A 346 18.72 13.36 12.54
CA ILE A 346 17.56 12.91 11.78
C ILE A 346 16.35 12.90 12.70
N LEU A 347 15.32 13.67 12.32
CA LEU A 347 13.99 13.57 12.92
C LEU A 347 13.22 12.44 12.24
N HIS A 348 12.88 11.39 12.99
CA HIS A 348 12.07 10.27 12.54
C HIS A 348 10.61 10.49 12.94
N VAL A 349 9.73 10.53 11.95
CA VAL A 349 8.28 10.74 12.12
C VAL A 349 7.49 9.48 11.73
N PRO A 350 6.43 9.12 12.47
CA PRO A 350 5.89 7.77 12.48
C PRO A 350 4.93 7.51 11.30
N GLY A 351 4.87 6.26 10.86
CA GLY A 351 3.74 5.74 10.08
C GLY A 351 2.45 5.64 10.91
N TYR A 352 1.32 5.44 10.23
CA TYR A 352 0.01 5.33 10.87
C TYR A 352 -0.03 4.13 11.82
N GLY A 353 -0.34 4.36 13.10
CA GLY A 353 -0.36 3.29 14.11
C GLY A 353 1.03 2.82 14.58
N GLN A 354 2.11 3.36 14.03
CA GLN A 354 3.47 3.01 14.46
C GLN A 354 3.78 3.67 15.81
N ALA A 355 4.53 2.94 16.64
CA ALA A 355 5.06 3.44 17.91
C ALA A 355 6.58 3.38 17.91
N TYR A 356 7.22 4.48 18.30
CA TYR A 356 8.63 4.46 18.65
C TYR A 356 8.82 4.09 20.11
N THR A 357 9.92 3.40 20.39
CA THR A 357 10.31 2.98 21.73
C THR A 357 11.73 3.44 22.00
N SER A 358 12.15 3.36 23.25
CA SER A 358 13.53 3.57 23.66
C SER A 358 14.54 2.57 23.04
N GLY A 359 14.07 1.55 22.31
CA GLY A 359 14.92 0.61 21.56
C GLY A 359 14.94 0.83 20.04
N SER A 360 14.15 1.76 19.48
CA SER A 360 13.91 1.83 18.03
C SER A 360 15.17 2.04 17.18
N PHE A 361 16.17 2.77 17.68
CA PHE A 361 17.44 3.03 16.98
C PHE A 361 18.66 2.59 17.80
N SER A 362 18.47 1.68 18.76
CA SER A 362 19.54 1.21 19.64
C SER A 362 20.54 0.27 18.96
N THR A 363 20.31 -0.13 17.71
CA THR A 363 21.27 -0.91 16.92
C THR A 363 22.05 -0.06 15.91
N ASN A 364 21.64 1.19 15.69
CA ASN A 364 22.35 2.12 14.82
C ASN A 364 23.66 2.55 15.49
N LYS A 365 24.79 2.28 14.83
CA LYS A 365 26.14 2.61 15.31
C LYS A 365 26.74 3.84 14.64
N GLU A 366 26.05 4.43 13.66
CA GLU A 366 26.51 5.62 12.96
C GLU A 366 26.53 6.84 13.90
N ASP A 367 27.48 7.74 13.66
CA ASP A 367 27.68 8.99 14.43
C ASP A 367 26.63 10.05 14.04
N VAL A 368 25.35 9.71 14.19
CA VAL A 368 24.18 10.55 13.89
C VAL A 368 23.24 10.57 15.09
N ILE A 369 22.60 11.71 15.34
CA ILE A 369 21.53 11.81 16.35
C ILE A 369 20.22 11.38 15.71
N ASP A 370 19.62 10.30 16.19
CA ASP A 370 18.27 9.89 15.79
C ASP A 370 17.28 10.44 16.82
N PHE A 371 16.32 11.26 16.40
CA PHE A 371 15.22 11.68 17.26
C PHE A 371 13.89 11.17 16.73
N ALA A 372 13.33 10.16 17.41
CA ALA A 372 12.10 9.51 17.00
C ALA A 372 10.93 10.01 17.84
N VAL A 373 9.98 10.70 17.21
CA VAL A 373 8.85 11.33 17.91
C VAL A 373 7.54 10.64 17.57
N ALA A 374 6.66 10.46 18.55
CA ALA A 374 5.27 10.10 18.26
C ALA A 374 4.41 11.36 18.18
N ILE A 375 3.63 11.51 17.10
CA ILE A 375 2.64 12.58 17.01
C ILE A 375 1.51 12.38 18.02
N ARG A 376 0.78 13.44 18.36
CA ARG A 376 -0.45 13.37 19.17
C ARG A 376 -1.39 12.26 18.66
N GLY A 377 -1.97 11.49 19.57
CA GLY A 377 -2.88 10.41 19.19
C GLY A 377 -2.20 9.06 18.93
N GLN A 378 -0.87 9.02 18.74
CA GLN A 378 -0.10 7.77 18.60
C GLN A 378 0.78 7.52 19.83
N SER A 379 1.03 6.26 20.14
CA SER A 379 1.87 5.89 21.28
C SER A 379 3.33 6.31 21.06
N PRO A 380 4.02 6.86 22.08
CA PRO A 380 3.56 7.10 23.46
C PRO A 380 2.82 8.43 23.73
N SER A 381 2.57 9.26 22.72
CA SER A 381 1.86 10.56 22.78
C SER A 381 0.33 10.44 22.72
N ASN A 382 -0.25 9.31 23.16
CA ASN A 382 -1.68 9.01 23.09
C ASN A 382 -2.40 9.08 24.44
N LYS A 383 -1.81 9.72 25.46
CA LYS A 383 -2.43 9.81 26.80
C LYS A 383 -3.61 10.78 26.84
N VAL A 384 -3.50 11.93 26.15
CA VAL A 384 -4.53 12.98 26.15
C VAL A 384 -5.52 12.79 25.00
N ILE A 385 -5.02 12.40 23.84
CA ILE A 385 -5.80 12.14 22.63
C ILE A 385 -5.54 10.69 22.24
N ASN A 386 -6.59 9.88 22.11
CA ASN A 386 -6.48 8.47 21.70
C ASN A 386 -7.68 8.04 20.84
N PRO A 387 -7.76 8.47 19.58
CA PRO A 387 -8.88 8.11 18.70
C PRO A 387 -8.82 6.66 18.19
N GLY A 388 -7.74 5.93 18.49
CA GLY A 388 -7.49 4.60 17.94
C GLY A 388 -7.21 4.64 16.43
N PHE A 389 -7.18 3.45 15.82
CA PHE A 389 -6.81 3.25 14.42
C PHE A 389 -7.89 2.50 13.64
N GLY A 390 -9.14 2.53 14.12
CA GLY A 390 -10.29 1.99 13.40
C GLY A 390 -10.66 2.85 12.20
N LEU A 391 -11.78 2.50 11.55
CA LEU A 391 -12.24 3.13 10.31
C LEU A 391 -12.21 4.66 10.36
N VAL A 392 -12.82 5.28 11.38
CA VAL A 392 -12.74 6.74 11.61
C VAL A 392 -11.37 7.08 12.19
N GLY A 393 -11.07 6.56 13.38
CA GLY A 393 -9.74 6.55 13.98
C GLY A 393 -9.02 7.90 14.00
N LEU A 394 -7.69 7.81 14.04
CA LEU A 394 -6.80 8.96 13.96
C LEU A 394 -6.96 9.71 12.64
N ALA A 395 -7.14 9.03 11.51
CA ALA A 395 -7.21 9.68 10.20
C ALA A 395 -8.36 10.70 10.09
N ALA A 396 -9.48 10.47 10.77
CA ALA A 396 -10.63 11.37 10.76
C ALA A 396 -10.84 12.14 12.08
N TYR A 397 -9.92 12.06 13.05
CA TYR A 397 -10.15 12.70 14.35
C TYR A 397 -10.31 14.24 14.22
N LYS A 398 -11.55 14.71 14.46
CA LYS A 398 -12.02 16.11 14.32
C LYS A 398 -11.87 16.69 12.92
N ILE A 399 -12.06 15.84 11.90
CA ILE A 399 -11.94 16.20 10.48
C ILE A 399 -13.02 17.17 9.98
N ASP A 400 -14.11 17.35 10.74
CA ASP A 400 -15.18 18.29 10.43
C ASP A 400 -14.79 19.77 10.60
N ASN A 401 -13.62 20.05 11.19
CA ASN A 401 -13.12 21.40 11.39
C ASN A 401 -11.60 21.48 11.21
N PRO A 402 -11.08 22.27 10.26
CA PRO A 402 -9.64 22.35 10.01
C PRO A 402 -8.83 22.84 11.22
N ARG A 403 -9.41 23.67 12.09
CA ARG A 403 -8.71 24.18 13.29
C ARG A 403 -8.47 23.11 14.34
N ASN A 404 -9.36 22.13 14.42
CA ASN A 404 -9.32 21.09 15.43
C ASN A 404 -8.82 19.74 14.88
N TYR A 405 -8.68 19.63 13.55
CA TYR A 405 -8.28 18.42 12.89
C TYR A 405 -6.89 17.97 13.34
N ILE A 406 -6.76 16.69 13.63
CA ILE A 406 -5.57 16.09 14.25
C ILE A 406 -4.25 16.40 13.53
N TYR A 407 -4.24 16.43 12.19
CA TYR A 407 -3.02 16.65 11.43
C TYR A 407 -2.52 18.11 11.47
N ARG A 408 -3.39 19.08 11.80
CA ARG A 408 -2.94 20.44 12.14
C ARG A 408 -1.97 20.41 13.31
N GLY A 409 -2.38 19.73 14.37
CA GLY A 409 -1.58 19.56 15.57
C GLY A 409 -0.38 18.65 15.35
N ALA A 410 -0.53 17.55 14.60
CA ALA A 410 0.56 16.64 14.31
C ALA A 410 1.72 17.32 13.56
N TYR A 411 1.43 18.22 12.62
CA TYR A 411 2.48 18.97 11.91
C TYR A 411 3.23 19.91 12.85
N MET A 412 2.53 20.53 13.80
CA MET A 412 3.15 21.33 14.86
C MET A 412 3.98 20.50 15.83
N ASP A 413 3.55 19.26 16.15
CA ASP A 413 4.34 18.32 16.95
C ASP A 413 5.70 18.04 16.30
N CYS A 414 5.71 17.82 14.98
CA CYS A 414 6.92 17.60 14.20
C CYS A 414 7.83 18.85 14.17
N LEU A 415 7.27 20.06 13.97
CA LEU A 415 8.06 21.29 14.01
C LEU A 415 8.67 21.54 15.38
N ARG A 416 7.93 21.28 16.46
CA ARG A 416 8.46 21.45 17.81
C ARG A 416 9.56 20.43 18.12
N ALA A 417 9.40 19.18 17.67
CA ALA A 417 10.45 18.18 17.75
C ALA A 417 11.71 18.61 16.98
N LEU A 418 11.54 19.21 15.79
CA LEU A 418 12.64 19.76 15.01
C LEU A 418 13.37 20.89 15.75
N ASP A 419 12.64 21.81 16.40
CA ASP A 419 13.25 22.89 17.18
C ASP A 419 14.08 22.35 18.36
N ILE A 420 13.57 21.32 19.07
CA ILE A 420 14.36 20.61 20.11
C ILE A 420 15.62 20.02 19.49
N LEU A 421 15.48 19.26 18.40
CA LEU A 421 16.60 18.59 17.74
C LEU A 421 17.70 19.58 17.34
N ARG A 422 17.32 20.72 16.75
CA ARG A 422 18.27 21.76 16.30
C ARG A 422 18.92 22.52 17.45
N SER A 423 18.20 22.70 18.56
CA SER A 423 18.70 23.38 19.76
C SER A 423 19.59 22.51 20.65
N PHE A 424 19.56 21.18 20.46
CA PHE A 424 20.35 20.26 21.25
C PHE A 424 21.84 20.48 21.01
N SER A 425 22.63 20.60 22.09
CA SER A 425 24.01 21.12 22.04
C SER A 425 24.98 20.30 21.19
N LYS A 426 24.72 18.99 21.06
CA LYS A 426 25.47 18.07 20.20
C LYS A 426 24.95 17.99 18.76
N THR A 427 23.90 18.72 18.40
CA THR A 427 23.41 18.76 17.01
C THR A 427 24.18 19.79 16.20
N ASP A 428 24.67 19.39 15.04
CA ASP A 428 25.05 20.30 13.98
C ASP A 428 23.79 20.76 13.25
N SER A 429 23.29 21.95 13.61
CA SER A 429 22.03 22.49 13.06
C SER A 429 22.05 22.76 11.56
N SER A 430 23.22 22.69 10.90
CA SER A 430 23.34 22.78 9.44
C SER A 430 23.13 21.43 8.73
N ARG A 431 23.18 20.32 9.47
CA ARG A 431 23.09 18.94 8.95
C ARG A 431 21.93 18.18 9.58
N VAL A 432 20.73 18.76 9.46
CA VAL A 432 19.50 18.18 10.00
C VAL A 432 18.59 17.67 8.90
N ALA A 433 18.02 16.49 9.08
CA ALA A 433 17.07 15.87 8.17
C ALA A 433 15.77 15.45 8.85
N VAL A 434 14.76 15.14 8.04
CA VAL A 434 13.52 14.48 8.46
C VAL A 434 13.26 13.25 7.59
N MET A 435 12.78 12.17 8.20
CA MET A 435 12.52 10.90 7.51
C MET A 435 11.27 10.19 8.05
N GLY A 436 10.50 9.59 7.15
CA GLY A 436 9.32 8.79 7.48
C GLY A 436 8.69 8.13 6.26
N GLY A 437 7.85 7.13 6.49
CA GLY A 437 7.10 6.41 5.45
C GLY A 437 5.58 6.40 5.70
N SER A 438 4.77 6.26 4.65
CA SER A 438 3.30 6.32 4.73
C SER A 438 2.83 7.65 5.33
N GLN A 439 2.09 7.64 6.45
CA GLN A 439 1.80 8.84 7.24
C GLN A 439 3.08 9.63 7.56
N GLY A 440 4.16 8.95 7.94
CA GLY A 440 5.46 9.56 8.21
C GLY A 440 6.06 10.23 6.98
N GLY A 441 5.81 9.71 5.78
CA GLY A 441 6.26 10.33 4.53
C GLY A 441 5.56 11.68 4.29
N GLY A 442 4.25 11.74 4.54
CA GLY A 442 3.49 12.98 4.51
C GLY A 442 3.95 13.98 5.59
N LEU A 443 4.15 13.49 6.82
CA LEU A 443 4.69 14.29 7.92
C LEU A 443 6.09 14.86 7.61
N SER A 444 6.97 14.08 6.98
CA SER A 444 8.30 14.54 6.56
C SER A 444 8.22 15.70 5.58
N LEU A 445 7.39 15.55 4.54
CA LEU A 445 7.20 16.59 3.52
C LEU A 445 6.55 17.85 4.11
N ALA A 446 5.51 17.70 4.95
CA ALA A 446 4.87 18.82 5.64
C ALA A 446 5.84 19.56 6.58
N THR A 447 6.64 18.81 7.34
CA THR A 447 7.68 19.37 8.21
C THR A 447 8.71 20.16 7.40
N ALA A 448 9.19 19.58 6.29
CA ALA A 448 10.14 20.25 5.39
C ALA A 448 9.56 21.52 4.76
N ALA A 449 8.26 21.54 4.40
CA ALA A 449 7.59 22.70 3.84
C ALA A 449 7.41 23.83 4.87
N LEU A 450 7.04 23.49 6.10
CA LEU A 450 6.71 24.47 7.14
C LEU A 450 7.95 24.97 7.90
N ALA A 451 9.04 24.21 7.90
CA ALA A 451 10.28 24.55 8.59
C ALA A 451 11.17 25.55 7.83
N GLY A 452 10.86 25.85 6.56
CA GLY A 452 11.71 26.68 5.70
C GLY A 452 13.10 26.06 5.52
N ASN A 453 14.16 26.86 5.69
CA ASN A 453 15.55 26.42 5.48
C ASN A 453 16.16 25.65 6.66
N LYS A 454 15.38 25.26 7.68
CA LYS A 454 15.87 24.56 8.88
C LYS A 454 16.25 23.09 8.64
N ILE A 455 15.90 22.52 7.49
CA ILE A 455 16.14 21.11 7.12
C ILE A 455 17.00 21.05 5.86
N LYS A 456 18.12 20.32 5.91
CA LYS A 456 19.03 20.09 4.77
C LYS A 456 18.51 18.96 3.86
N ALA A 457 17.95 17.89 4.43
CA ALA A 457 17.46 16.73 3.69
C ALA A 457 16.11 16.21 4.18
N CYS A 458 15.28 15.71 3.26
CA CYS A 458 13.99 15.10 3.54
C CYS A 458 13.89 13.75 2.82
N VAL A 459 13.64 12.68 3.56
CA VAL A 459 13.34 11.34 3.01
C VAL A 459 11.86 11.06 3.21
N THR A 460 11.18 10.71 2.12
CA THR A 460 9.75 10.37 2.14
C THR A 460 9.52 9.07 1.37
N LEU A 461 8.86 8.10 2.01
CA LEU A 461 8.59 6.78 1.45
C LEU A 461 7.08 6.56 1.34
N CYS A 462 6.54 6.37 0.13
CA CYS A 462 5.10 6.24 -0.15
C CYS A 462 4.23 7.21 0.69
N PRO A 463 4.38 8.53 0.52
CA PRO A 463 3.73 9.49 1.41
C PRO A 463 2.21 9.45 1.32
N PHE A 464 1.57 9.29 2.48
CA PHE A 464 0.16 9.62 2.67
C PHE A 464 -0.01 11.15 2.81
N LEU A 465 -1.26 11.63 2.83
CA LEU A 465 -1.63 13.07 2.90
C LEU A 465 -1.17 13.90 1.68
N CYS A 466 -1.05 13.26 0.53
CA CYS A 466 -0.76 13.95 -0.73
C CYS A 466 -1.97 13.83 -1.67
N ASP A 467 -2.27 14.91 -2.40
CA ASP A 467 -3.33 15.03 -3.40
C ASP A 467 -4.63 14.34 -2.98
N LEU A 468 -5.17 14.76 -1.83
CA LEU A 468 -6.28 14.10 -1.15
C LEU A 468 -7.59 14.15 -1.96
N ALA A 469 -7.68 15.09 -2.90
CA ALA A 469 -8.76 15.15 -3.89
C ALA A 469 -8.65 14.00 -4.90
N HIS A 470 -7.49 13.84 -5.57
CA HIS A 470 -7.27 12.73 -6.51
C HIS A 470 -7.14 11.38 -5.81
N HIS A 471 -6.73 11.33 -4.53
CA HIS A 471 -6.65 10.10 -3.74
C HIS A 471 -7.97 9.32 -3.81
N GLY A 472 -9.10 10.02 -3.70
CA GLY A 472 -10.41 9.39 -3.80
C GLY A 472 -10.82 8.98 -5.22
N MET A 473 -10.17 9.51 -6.25
CA MET A 473 -10.41 9.11 -7.63
C MET A 473 -9.63 7.84 -7.97
N VAL A 474 -8.37 7.75 -7.53
CA VAL A 474 -7.49 6.59 -7.78
C VAL A 474 -7.70 5.44 -6.79
N ARG A 475 -8.19 5.72 -5.58
CA ARG A 475 -8.50 4.74 -4.52
C ARG A 475 -9.94 4.89 -4.06
N GLU A 476 -10.82 4.02 -4.56
CA GLU A 476 -12.26 4.04 -4.21
C GLU A 476 -12.53 3.89 -2.71
N VAL A 477 -11.68 3.12 -2.02
CA VAL A 477 -11.77 2.95 -0.57
C VAL A 477 -11.70 4.29 0.16
N TRP A 478 -10.91 5.26 -0.30
CA TRP A 478 -10.82 6.58 0.34
C TRP A 478 -12.15 7.34 0.29
N GLN A 479 -12.87 7.25 -0.83
CA GLN A 479 -14.20 7.89 -0.93
C GLN A 479 -15.19 7.26 0.04
N ARG A 480 -15.15 5.94 0.18
CA ARG A 480 -15.99 5.23 1.16
C ARG A 480 -15.60 5.59 2.59
N GLU A 481 -14.31 5.65 2.91
CA GLU A 481 -13.82 6.11 4.21
C GLU A 481 -14.32 7.53 4.52
N LYS A 482 -14.20 8.48 3.59
CA LYS A 482 -14.74 9.84 3.74
C LYS A 482 -16.25 9.86 3.99
N PHE A 483 -17.02 8.98 3.36
CA PHE A 483 -18.44 8.82 3.66
C PHE A 483 -18.67 8.36 5.11
N TYR A 484 -17.90 7.39 5.61
CA TYR A 484 -17.98 7.00 7.02
C TYR A 484 -17.54 8.13 7.96
N PHE A 485 -16.60 8.98 7.56
CA PHE A 485 -16.19 10.15 8.33
C PHE A 485 -17.32 11.18 8.40
N SER A 486 -17.99 11.46 7.27
CA SER A 486 -19.10 12.40 7.22
C SER A 486 -20.26 11.94 8.09
N GLU A 487 -20.57 10.64 8.09
CA GLU A 487 -21.58 10.03 8.98
C GLU A 487 -21.18 10.16 10.46
N ALA A 488 -19.93 9.82 10.80
CA ALA A 488 -19.44 9.86 12.18
C ALA A 488 -19.47 11.28 12.78
N TYR A 489 -19.18 12.29 11.97
CA TYR A 489 -19.17 13.70 12.37
C TYR A 489 -20.45 14.46 12.05
N LYS A 490 -21.46 13.79 11.46
CA LYS A 490 -22.74 14.40 11.04
C LYS A 490 -22.53 15.67 10.20
N CYS A 491 -21.57 15.62 9.29
CA CYS A 491 -21.23 16.72 8.39
C CYS A 491 -21.35 16.26 6.93
N LYS A 492 -21.18 17.17 5.98
CA LYS A 492 -21.18 16.82 4.55
C LYS A 492 -19.79 16.40 4.09
N MET A 493 -19.68 15.59 3.05
CA MET A 493 -18.38 15.23 2.46
C MET A 493 -17.58 16.47 2.00
N GLU A 494 -18.26 17.53 1.55
CA GLU A 494 -17.59 18.79 1.17
C GLU A 494 -16.93 19.48 2.36
N THR A 495 -17.44 19.31 3.58
CA THR A 495 -16.80 19.78 4.81
C THR A 495 -15.49 19.03 5.05
N ILE A 496 -15.51 17.71 4.87
CA ILE A 496 -14.34 16.84 4.96
C ILE A 496 -13.27 17.28 3.94
N ASP A 497 -13.66 17.41 2.68
CA ASP A 497 -12.75 17.82 1.61
C ASP A 497 -12.17 19.23 1.86
N SER A 498 -12.99 20.15 2.37
CA SER A 498 -12.53 21.51 2.72
C SER A 498 -11.49 21.50 3.85
N THR A 499 -11.65 20.64 4.86
CA THR A 499 -10.65 20.46 5.93
C THR A 499 -9.35 19.88 5.38
N LEU A 500 -9.45 18.86 4.53
CA LEU A 500 -8.28 18.14 4.01
C LEU A 500 -7.36 19.03 3.16
N ARG A 501 -7.89 20.05 2.48
CA ARG A 501 -7.09 21.04 1.72
C ARG A 501 -5.99 21.73 2.53
N TYR A 502 -6.19 21.91 3.84
CA TYR A 502 -5.23 22.56 4.71
C TYR A 502 -4.04 21.68 5.10
N VAL A 503 -4.23 20.35 5.07
CA VAL A 503 -3.18 19.37 5.42
C VAL A 503 -2.67 18.59 4.21
N ASP A 504 -3.28 18.74 3.04
CA ASP A 504 -2.77 18.15 1.80
C ASP A 504 -1.39 18.73 1.48
N VAL A 505 -0.38 17.89 1.57
CA VAL A 505 1.02 18.25 1.45
C VAL A 505 1.37 18.74 0.05
N LYS A 506 0.65 18.29 -0.98
CA LYS A 506 0.81 18.78 -2.35
C LYS A 506 0.68 20.31 -2.41
N ASN A 507 -0.22 20.89 -1.61
CA ASN A 507 -0.47 22.34 -1.58
C ASN A 507 0.65 23.15 -0.89
N MET A 508 1.56 22.48 -0.18
CA MET A 508 2.70 23.10 0.51
C MET A 508 4.05 22.68 -0.07
N ALA A 509 4.09 21.69 -0.97
CA ALA A 509 5.31 21.08 -1.47
C ALA A 509 6.27 22.07 -2.15
N SER A 510 5.74 23.13 -2.76
CA SER A 510 6.53 24.22 -3.36
C SER A 510 7.30 25.07 -2.35
N TRP A 511 6.98 24.97 -1.05
CA TRP A 511 7.68 25.67 0.04
C TRP A 511 8.90 24.90 0.53
N ILE A 512 9.08 23.64 0.10
CA ILE A 512 10.20 22.80 0.52
C ILE A 512 11.49 23.33 -0.12
N THR A 513 12.47 23.65 0.73
CA THR A 513 13.82 24.05 0.30
C THR A 513 14.87 22.96 0.52
N ALA A 514 14.54 21.91 1.29
CA ALA A 514 15.44 20.79 1.56
C ALA A 514 15.73 19.96 0.31
N LYS A 515 16.85 19.24 0.28
CA LYS A 515 17.05 18.18 -0.71
C LYS A 515 16.09 17.02 -0.44
N VAL A 516 15.44 16.46 -1.45
CA VAL A 516 14.40 15.44 -1.26
C VAL A 516 14.76 14.11 -1.92
N PHE A 517 14.63 13.02 -1.16
CA PHE A 517 14.54 11.66 -1.69
C PHE A 517 13.12 11.14 -1.53
N PHE A 518 12.52 10.71 -2.64
CA PHE A 518 11.17 10.18 -2.71
C PHE A 518 11.16 8.72 -3.19
N ALA A 519 10.59 7.82 -2.39
CA ALA A 519 10.37 6.43 -2.79
C ALA A 519 8.90 6.16 -3.07
N SER A 520 8.61 5.37 -4.11
CA SER A 520 7.26 4.94 -4.45
C SER A 520 7.20 3.48 -4.89
N ALA A 521 6.14 2.79 -4.50
CA ALA A 521 5.84 1.41 -4.84
C ALA A 521 4.65 1.35 -5.82
N LEU A 522 4.79 0.66 -6.95
CA LEU A 522 3.76 0.72 -8.00
C LEU A 522 2.51 -0.11 -7.70
N PHE A 523 2.62 -1.15 -6.86
CA PHE A 523 1.45 -1.91 -6.36
C PHE A 523 0.86 -1.32 -5.09
N ASP A 524 1.25 -0.11 -4.68
CA ASP A 524 0.71 0.53 -3.48
C ASP A 524 -0.75 0.97 -3.68
N ASP A 525 -1.66 0.41 -2.89
CA ASP A 525 -3.08 0.76 -2.87
C ASP A 525 -3.49 1.68 -1.71
N ASP A 526 -2.59 1.96 -0.77
CA ASP A 526 -2.84 2.82 0.38
C ASP A 526 -2.45 4.25 0.04
N CYS A 527 -1.24 4.40 -0.51
CA CYS A 527 -0.65 5.63 -0.99
C CYS A 527 -0.24 5.46 -2.48
N PRO A 528 -1.21 5.34 -3.41
CA PRO A 528 -0.90 5.12 -4.82
C PRO A 528 0.12 6.11 -5.36
N SER A 529 1.06 5.66 -6.20
CA SER A 529 2.15 6.49 -6.72
C SER A 529 1.70 7.85 -7.25
N HIS A 530 0.53 7.90 -7.89
CA HIS A 530 -0.10 9.13 -8.37
C HIS A 530 -0.11 10.25 -7.33
N VAL A 531 -0.61 9.97 -6.12
CA VAL A 531 -0.79 11.02 -5.12
C VAL A 531 0.55 11.50 -4.55
N GLY A 532 1.52 10.62 -4.41
CA GLY A 532 2.86 10.99 -3.97
C GLY A 532 3.60 11.82 -5.02
N PHE A 533 3.49 11.43 -6.29
CA PHE A 533 4.09 12.20 -7.40
C PHE A 533 3.45 13.57 -7.58
N ALA A 534 2.16 13.74 -7.26
CA ALA A 534 1.52 15.04 -7.28
C ALA A 534 2.21 16.04 -6.34
N ALA A 535 2.59 15.60 -5.13
CA ALA A 535 3.40 16.40 -4.22
C ALA A 535 4.85 16.55 -4.72
N PHE A 536 5.50 15.45 -5.15
CA PHE A 536 6.87 15.48 -5.66
C PHE A 536 7.06 16.48 -6.81
N ASN A 537 6.12 16.53 -7.75
CA ASN A 537 6.21 17.37 -8.95
C ASN A 537 6.18 18.86 -8.61
N LYS A 538 5.56 19.24 -7.49
CA LYS A 538 5.46 20.64 -7.00
C LYS A 538 6.70 21.11 -6.24
N ILE A 539 7.63 20.22 -5.88
CA ILE A 539 8.88 20.56 -5.18
C ILE A 539 9.84 21.25 -6.16
N ASN A 540 10.36 22.42 -5.78
CA ASN A 540 11.28 23.20 -6.62
C ASN A 540 12.76 23.04 -6.24
N SER A 541 13.04 22.51 -5.05
CA SER A 541 14.40 22.21 -4.60
C SER A 541 14.97 20.97 -5.28
N GLU A 542 16.26 20.72 -5.04
CA GLU A 542 16.93 19.49 -5.51
C GLU A 542 16.17 18.26 -4.99
N LYS A 543 15.77 17.39 -5.91
CA LYS A 543 14.96 16.21 -5.60
C LYS A 543 15.34 15.05 -6.50
N ARG A 544 15.27 13.84 -5.96
CA ARG A 544 15.42 12.58 -6.71
C ARG A 544 14.41 11.56 -6.22
N TYR A 545 14.06 10.62 -7.08
CA TYR A 545 13.14 9.55 -6.71
C TYR A 545 13.63 8.16 -7.10
N LYS A 546 13.06 7.15 -6.47
CA LYS A 546 13.21 5.74 -6.85
C LYS A 546 11.84 5.05 -6.82
N ILE A 547 11.54 4.32 -7.90
CA ILE A 547 10.33 3.51 -8.04
C ILE A 547 10.69 2.04 -7.79
N TYR A 548 9.89 1.37 -6.97
CA TYR A 548 9.98 -0.05 -6.66
C TYR A 548 8.79 -0.75 -7.36
N PRO A 549 9.00 -1.29 -8.57
CA PRO A 549 7.91 -1.65 -9.47
C PRO A 549 7.08 -2.87 -9.04
N ASN A 550 7.63 -3.71 -8.15
CA ASN A 550 7.01 -4.97 -7.72
C ASN A 550 6.52 -4.92 -6.27
N ASP A 551 6.76 -3.80 -5.57
CA ASP A 551 6.40 -3.66 -4.17
C ASP A 551 5.02 -3.02 -4.04
N GLY A 552 4.33 -3.37 -2.96
CA GLY A 552 3.17 -2.64 -2.45
C GLY A 552 3.49 -1.92 -1.14
N HIS A 553 2.47 -1.32 -0.51
CA HIS A 553 2.64 -0.43 0.66
C HIS A 553 3.42 -1.08 1.81
N MET A 554 3.11 -2.34 2.10
CA MET A 554 3.65 -3.06 3.26
C MET A 554 5.03 -3.70 3.02
N VAL A 555 5.50 -3.74 1.77
CA VAL A 555 6.75 -4.44 1.37
C VAL A 555 7.89 -3.48 1.10
N LEU A 556 7.57 -2.24 0.70
CA LEU A 556 8.56 -1.23 0.28
C LEU A 556 9.63 -0.90 1.34
N ALA A 557 9.29 -0.99 2.63
CA ALA A 557 10.03 -0.32 3.68
C ALA A 557 11.51 -0.73 3.76
N ASP A 558 11.87 -2.00 3.54
CA ASP A 558 13.24 -2.46 3.82
C ASP A 558 14.27 -1.84 2.86
N GLU A 559 14.12 -2.03 1.55
CA GLU A 559 15.05 -1.48 0.55
C GLU A 559 14.94 0.05 0.46
N ALA A 560 13.74 0.60 0.55
CA ALA A 560 13.53 2.04 0.49
C ALA A 560 14.12 2.79 1.68
N ASN A 561 14.11 2.18 2.88
CA ASN A 561 14.83 2.74 4.02
C ASN A 561 16.36 2.71 3.80
N VAL A 562 16.90 1.66 3.17
CA VAL A 562 18.34 1.59 2.87
C VAL A 562 18.75 2.70 1.90
N ASP A 563 18.03 2.86 0.79
CA ASP A 563 18.31 3.91 -0.20
C ASP A 563 18.12 5.32 0.38
N GLY A 564 17.07 5.51 1.19
CA GLY A 564 16.83 6.76 1.91
C GLY A 564 17.96 7.09 2.90
N ASN A 565 18.43 6.11 3.66
CA ASN A 565 19.58 6.29 4.56
C ASN A 565 20.88 6.56 3.79
N HIS A 566 21.08 5.94 2.63
CA HIS A 566 22.23 6.24 1.78
C HIS A 566 22.20 7.69 1.30
N PHE A 567 21.03 8.19 0.87
CA PHE A 567 20.84 9.61 0.55
C PHE A 567 21.13 10.52 1.74
N LEU A 568 20.69 10.17 2.96
CA LEU A 568 20.98 10.97 4.14
C LEU A 568 22.47 11.04 4.44
N LYS A 569 23.20 9.92 4.33
CA LYS A 569 24.67 9.90 4.49
C LYS A 569 25.37 10.78 3.47
N GLU A 570 24.93 10.73 2.20
CA GLU A 570 25.46 11.57 1.13
C GLU A 570 25.25 13.06 1.42
N VAL A 571 24.03 13.46 1.80
CA VAL A 571 23.68 14.89 1.98
C VAL A 571 24.15 15.46 3.31
N LEU A 572 24.14 14.65 4.37
CA LEU A 572 24.56 15.07 5.72
C LEU A 572 26.03 14.74 6.02
N GLU A 573 26.74 14.04 5.12
CA GLU A 573 28.18 13.79 5.19
C GLU A 573 28.59 13.09 6.50
N TYR A 574 28.13 11.85 6.72
CA TYR A 574 28.49 11.03 7.90
C TYR A 574 28.58 9.53 7.63
#